data_AF-A0A9X6NP64-F1
#
_entry.id   AF-A0A9X6NP64-F1
#
_cell.length_a   1.000
_cell.length_b   1.000
_cell.length_c   1.000
_cell.angle_alpha   90.00
_cell.angle_beta   90.00
_cell.angle_gamma   90.00
#
_symmetry.space_group_name_H-M   'P 1'
#
loop_
_entity.id
_entity.type
_entity.pdbx_description
1 polymer ?
#
loop_
_entity_poly.entity_id
_entity_poly.type
_entity_poly.pdbx_seq_one_letter_code
_entity_poly.pdbx_strand_id
1 'polypeptide(L)'
;MVITNRRKGSYIMNEVDRIINCVQYDGELFRKYVTRLLQLKKCSDTFQQIQIELRNDYLIRGICEREVDEVVRGSKEYEMHFFPKVLQWNFLRENPYLIEKVCEDFFAFEALHLKDVEWNTVINCMGNK
;
A
#
# COMPACT_ATOMS: atom_id res chain seq x y z
N MET A 1 30.47 -23.27 -15.98
CA MET A 1 29.40 -22.45 -16.59
C MET A 1 28.66 -21.75 -15.46
N VAL A 2 28.95 -20.47 -15.22
CA VAL A 2 28.39 -19.72 -14.08
C VAL A 2 27.04 -19.16 -14.51
N ILE A 3 25.95 -19.72 -14.00
CA ILE A 3 24.61 -19.16 -14.18
C ILE A 3 24.44 -18.10 -13.09
N THR A 4 24.80 -16.85 -13.38
CA THR A 4 24.43 -15.71 -12.54
C THR A 4 22.92 -15.48 -12.70
N ASN A 5 22.14 -15.89 -11.71
CA ASN A 5 20.70 -15.66 -11.69
C ASN A 5 20.39 -14.17 -11.59
N ARG A 6 19.90 -13.64 -12.72
CA ARG A 6 18.90 -12.57 -12.93
C ARG A 6 18.74 -11.53 -11.81
N ARG A 7 19.10 -10.29 -12.17
CA ARG A 7 18.63 -9.06 -11.52
C ARG A 7 17.09 -9.06 -11.42
N LYS A 8 16.54 -9.31 -10.23
CA LYS A 8 15.16 -8.93 -9.87
C LYS A 8 15.15 -7.43 -9.59
N GLY A 9 14.95 -6.62 -10.62
CA GLY A 9 14.81 -5.18 -10.46
C GLY A 9 14.44 -4.51 -11.76
N SER A 10 13.16 -4.58 -12.19
CA SER A 10 12.75 -3.90 -13.42
C SER A 10 11.26 -3.53 -13.53
N TYR A 11 10.44 -3.69 -12.49
CA TYR A 11 9.01 -3.28 -12.55
C TYR A 11 8.69 -1.99 -11.75
N ILE A 12 9.44 -1.66 -10.69
CA ILE A 12 9.16 -0.47 -9.86
C ILE A 12 9.63 0.83 -10.54
N MET A 13 10.68 0.77 -11.37
CA MET A 13 11.24 1.96 -12.04
C MET A 13 10.31 2.61 -13.08
N ASN A 14 9.24 1.96 -13.55
CA ASN A 14 8.32 2.58 -14.51
C ASN A 14 7.15 3.33 -13.83
N GLU A 15 6.61 2.79 -12.74
CA GLU A 15 5.46 3.41 -12.05
C GLU A 15 5.84 4.73 -11.37
N VAL A 16 7.04 4.79 -10.76
CA VAL A 16 7.54 6.00 -10.10
C VAL A 16 7.74 7.12 -11.12
N ASP A 17 8.43 6.85 -12.23
CA ASP A 17 8.67 7.84 -13.29
C ASP A 17 7.35 8.31 -13.93
N ARG A 18 6.37 7.42 -14.12
CA ARG A 18 5.03 7.79 -14.59
C ARG A 18 4.34 8.79 -13.65
N ILE A 19 4.43 8.58 -12.33
CA ILE A 19 3.82 9.47 -11.34
C ILE A 19 4.53 10.81 -11.33
N ILE A 20 5.87 10.81 -11.36
CA ILE A 20 6.69 12.02 -11.42
C ILE A 20 6.34 12.86 -12.65
N ASN A 21 6.21 12.23 -13.82
CA ASN A 21 5.80 12.89 -15.04
C ASN A 21 4.36 13.43 -14.97
N CYS A 22 3.45 12.73 -14.27
CA CYS A 22 2.06 13.15 -14.07
C CYS A 22 1.94 14.38 -13.16
N VAL A 23 2.74 14.46 -12.09
CA VAL A 23 2.70 15.58 -11.14
C VAL A 23 3.70 16.69 -11.47
N GLN A 24 4.57 16.48 -12.46
CA GLN A 24 5.66 17.39 -12.85
C GLN A 24 6.57 17.81 -11.68
N TYR A 25 6.82 16.89 -10.75
CA TYR A 25 7.61 17.13 -9.55
C TYR A 25 8.62 15.99 -9.36
N ASP A 26 9.91 16.33 -9.41
CA ASP A 26 11.00 15.37 -9.28
C ASP A 26 11.98 15.82 -8.19
N GLY A 27 12.27 14.90 -7.27
CA GLY A 27 13.21 15.06 -6.17
C GLY A 27 13.54 13.70 -5.56
N GLU A 28 14.75 13.53 -5.04
CA GLU A 28 15.18 12.23 -4.49
C GLU A 28 14.29 11.79 -3.31
N LEU A 29 13.98 12.73 -2.41
CA LEU A 29 13.07 12.47 -1.29
C LEU A 29 11.67 12.13 -1.80
N PHE A 30 11.15 12.89 -2.76
CA PHE A 30 9.84 12.60 -3.38
C PHE A 30 9.77 11.23 -4.04
N ARG A 31 10.83 10.82 -4.76
CA ARG A 31 10.97 9.47 -5.33
C ARG A 31 10.88 8.39 -4.24
N LYS A 32 11.49 8.60 -3.07
CA LYS A 32 11.38 7.68 -1.92
C LYS A 32 9.94 7.60 -1.41
N TYR A 33 9.25 8.74 -1.27
CA TYR A 33 7.84 8.80 -0.90
C TYR A 33 6.95 8.02 -1.87
N VAL A 34 7.02 8.33 -3.17
CA VAL A 34 6.23 7.67 -4.21
C VAL A 34 6.49 6.16 -4.22
N THR A 35 7.77 5.76 -4.15
CA THR A 35 8.16 4.35 -4.09
C THR A 35 7.53 3.65 -2.88
N ARG A 36 7.56 4.30 -1.72
CA ARG A 36 7.02 3.72 -0.48
C ARG A 36 5.50 3.63 -0.53
N LEU A 37 4.81 4.65 -1.03
CA LEU A 37 3.36 4.62 -1.23
C LEU A 37 2.94 3.50 -2.20
N LEU A 38 3.70 3.27 -3.28
CA LEU A 38 3.46 2.13 -4.19
C LEU A 38 3.60 0.78 -3.48
N GLN A 39 4.59 0.64 -2.60
CA GLN A 39 4.76 -0.57 -1.80
C GLN A 39 3.61 -0.76 -0.81
N LEU A 40 3.21 0.30 -0.10
CA LEU A 40 2.06 0.29 0.80
C LEU A 40 0.78 -0.09 0.09
N LYS A 41 0.56 0.44 -1.12
CA LYS A 41 -0.56 0.04 -1.99
C LYS A 41 -0.57 -1.45 -2.26
N LYS A 42 0.56 -2.02 -2.71
CA LYS A 42 0.69 -3.46 -2.99
C LYS A 42 0.46 -4.32 -1.74
N CYS A 43 0.98 -3.91 -0.58
CA CYS A 43 0.74 -4.58 0.69
C CYS A 43 -0.73 -4.51 1.10
N SER A 44 -1.37 -3.35 0.95
CA SER A 44 -2.79 -3.15 1.24
C SER A 44 -3.68 -4.02 0.37
N ASP A 45 -3.41 -4.07 -0.94
CA ASP A 45 -4.18 -4.90 -1.89
C ASP A 45 -4.03 -6.39 -1.56
N THR A 46 -2.82 -6.83 -1.22
CA THR A 46 -2.54 -8.21 -0.81
C THR A 46 -3.27 -8.56 0.48
N PHE A 47 -3.25 -7.67 1.47
CA PHE A 47 -3.95 -7.87 2.74
C PHE A 47 -5.47 -7.99 2.53
N GLN A 48 -6.06 -7.13 1.69
CA GLN A 48 -7.48 -7.20 1.35
C GLN A 48 -7.83 -8.52 0.64
N GLN A 49 -6.99 -8.98 -0.27
CA GLN A 49 -7.17 -10.27 -0.93
C GLN A 49 -7.18 -11.44 0.08
N ILE A 50 -6.24 -11.45 1.03
CA ILE A 50 -6.18 -12.46 2.09
C ILE A 50 -7.45 -12.42 2.96
N GLN A 51 -7.93 -11.23 3.32
CA GLN A 51 -9.18 -11.10 4.09
C GLN A 51 -10.37 -11.70 3.35
N ILE A 52 -10.49 -11.46 2.04
CA ILE A 52 -11.55 -12.02 1.19
C ILE A 52 -11.44 -13.54 1.12
N GLU A 53 -10.22 -14.06 0.91
CA GLU A 53 -9.96 -15.51 0.84
C GLU A 53 -10.32 -16.21 2.15
N LEU A 54 -9.85 -15.68 3.29
CA LEU A 54 -10.19 -16.22 4.61
C LEU A 54 -11.70 -16.18 4.86
N ARG A 55 -12.35 -15.05 4.57
CA ARG A 55 -13.81 -14.92 4.73
C ARG A 55 -14.55 -15.96 3.90
N ASN A 56 -14.18 -16.16 2.65
CA ASN A 56 -14.82 -17.14 1.78
C ASN A 56 -14.59 -18.58 2.25
N ASP A 57 -13.38 -18.91 2.70
CA ASP A 57 -13.07 -20.24 3.25
C ASP A 57 -13.92 -20.54 4.50
N TYR A 58 -14.06 -19.59 5.43
CA TYR A 58 -14.92 -19.76 6.60
C TYR A 58 -16.42 -19.89 6.24
N LEU A 59 -16.91 -19.13 5.24
CA LEU A 59 -18.29 -19.28 4.76
C LEU A 59 -18.53 -20.68 4.15
N ILE A 60 -17.59 -21.20 3.36
CA ILE A 60 -17.67 -22.55 2.77
C ILE A 60 -17.68 -23.63 3.87
N ARG A 61 -16.95 -23.41 4.96
CA ARG A 61 -16.96 -24.27 6.16
C ARG A 61 -18.23 -24.17 6.99
N GLY A 62 -19.19 -23.33 6.59
CA GLY A 62 -20.52 -23.22 7.19
C GLY A 62 -20.65 -22.15 8.27
N ILE A 63 -19.65 -21.27 8.45
CA ILE A 63 -19.78 -20.11 9.33
C ILE A 63 -20.80 -19.14 8.72
N CYS A 64 -21.70 -18.59 9.53
CA CYS A 64 -22.72 -17.69 9.02
C CYS A 64 -22.14 -16.30 8.69
N GLU A 65 -22.76 -15.59 7.73
CA GLU A 65 -22.31 -14.24 7.33
C GLU A 65 -22.30 -13.23 8.47
N ARG A 66 -23.11 -13.45 9.52
CA ARG A 66 -23.16 -12.56 10.69
C ARG A 66 -21.96 -12.71 11.62
N GLU A 67 -21.29 -13.85 11.60
CA GLU A 67 -20.18 -14.18 12.52
C GLU A 67 -18.82 -14.22 11.81
N VAL A 68 -18.80 -14.42 10.48
CA VAL A 68 -17.58 -14.68 9.72
C VAL A 68 -16.51 -13.61 9.89
N ASP A 69 -16.89 -12.33 9.96
CA ASP A 69 -15.92 -11.24 10.06
C ASP A 69 -15.21 -11.23 11.43
N GLU A 70 -15.89 -11.65 12.50
CA GLU A 70 -15.29 -11.79 13.83
C GLU A 70 -14.36 -13.00 13.88
N VAL A 71 -14.79 -14.13 13.29
CA VAL A 71 -13.98 -15.36 13.20
C VAL A 71 -12.70 -15.13 12.40
N VAL A 72 -12.80 -14.43 11.25
CA VAL A 72 -11.63 -14.08 10.43
C VAL A 72 -10.64 -13.25 11.25
N ARG A 73 -11.11 -12.21 11.96
CA ARG A 73 -10.24 -11.33 12.76
C ARG A 73 -9.55 -12.06 13.93
N GLY A 74 -10.17 -13.11 14.45
CA GLY A 74 -9.60 -13.96 15.51
C GLY A 74 -8.74 -15.13 15.00
N SER A 75 -8.58 -15.29 13.69
CA SER A 75 -7.79 -16.39 13.12
C SER A 75 -6.29 -16.12 13.18
N LYS A 76 -5.49 -17.18 13.32
CA LYS A 76 -4.01 -17.08 13.31
C LYS A 76 -3.50 -16.60 11.96
N GLU A 77 -4.17 -17.01 10.89
CA GLU A 77 -3.87 -16.63 9.51
C GLU A 77 -4.05 -15.12 9.32
N TYR A 78 -5.11 -14.53 9.87
CA TYR A 78 -5.31 -13.08 9.85
C TYR A 78 -4.22 -12.34 10.64
N GLU A 79 -3.89 -12.81 11.84
CA GLU A 79 -2.83 -12.22 12.68
C GLU A 79 -1.46 -12.25 11.98
N MET A 80 -1.12 -13.36 11.33
CA MET A 80 0.14 -13.52 10.59
C MET A 80 0.29 -12.50 9.45
N HIS A 81 -0.83 -12.11 8.84
CA HIS A 81 -0.87 -11.17 7.73
C HIS A 81 -1.30 -9.76 8.15
N PHE A 82 -1.43 -9.49 9.46
CA PHE A 82 -1.97 -8.25 9.97
C PHE A 82 -1.27 -7.02 9.37
N PHE A 83 -2.07 -6.12 8.81
CA PHE A 83 -1.60 -4.87 8.24
C PHE A 83 -2.31 -3.67 8.88
N PRO A 84 -1.58 -2.78 9.58
CA PRO A 84 -2.18 -1.67 10.31
C PRO A 84 -3.06 -0.77 9.44
N LYS A 85 -4.23 -0.39 9.95
CA LYS A 85 -5.20 0.46 9.23
C LYS A 85 -4.58 1.76 8.71
N VAL A 86 -3.72 2.40 9.51
CA VAL A 86 -3.04 3.66 9.16
C VAL A 86 -2.09 3.54 7.96
N LEU A 87 -1.65 2.33 7.65
CA LEU A 87 -0.78 2.04 6.50
C LEU A 87 -1.55 1.54 5.27
N GLN A 88 -2.85 1.27 5.41
CA GLN A 88 -3.69 0.79 4.31
C GLN A 88 -3.93 1.90 3.29
N TRP A 89 -3.85 1.53 2.01
CA TRP A 89 -3.94 2.48 0.91
C TRP A 89 -5.28 3.20 0.85
N ASN A 90 -6.39 2.51 1.13
CA ASN A 90 -7.71 3.13 1.18
C ASN A 90 -7.80 4.20 2.28
N PHE A 91 -7.21 3.94 3.44
CA PHE A 91 -7.17 4.90 4.54
C PHE A 91 -6.32 6.13 4.19
N LEU A 92 -5.14 5.93 3.61
CA LEU A 92 -4.25 7.02 3.18
C LEU A 92 -4.87 7.85 2.05
N ARG A 93 -5.54 7.20 1.10
CA ARG A 93 -6.26 7.87 0.00
C ARG A 93 -7.36 8.79 0.52
N GLU A 94 -8.08 8.37 1.56
CA GLU A 94 -9.13 9.16 2.21
C GLU A 94 -8.57 10.25 3.14
N ASN A 95 -7.31 10.12 3.57
CA ASN A 95 -6.65 11.03 4.50
C ASN A 95 -5.25 11.48 3.99
N PRO A 96 -5.17 12.23 2.88
CA PRO A 96 -3.89 12.63 2.28
C PRO A 96 -2.97 13.40 3.24
N TYR A 97 -3.54 14.20 4.15
CA TYR A 97 -2.83 14.97 5.18
C TYR A 97 -2.00 14.10 6.14
N LEU A 98 -2.26 12.79 6.20
CA LEU A 98 -1.51 11.85 7.03
C LEU A 98 -0.30 11.23 6.33
N ILE A 99 -0.13 11.45 5.02
CA ILE A 99 0.94 10.78 4.25
C ILE A 99 2.32 11.11 4.80
N GLU A 100 2.63 12.40 5.00
CA GLU A 100 3.93 12.81 5.53
C GLU A 100 4.16 12.26 6.93
N LYS A 101 3.18 12.41 7.81
CA LYS A 101 3.26 11.88 9.17
C LYS A 101 3.50 10.36 9.19
N VAL A 102 2.80 9.59 8.36
CA VAL A 102 3.01 8.15 8.26
C VAL A 102 4.42 7.84 7.73
N CYS A 103 4.91 8.61 6.77
CA CYS A 103 6.25 8.44 6.24
C CYS A 103 7.36 8.81 7.23
N GLU A 104 7.16 9.84 8.03
CA GLU A 104 8.01 10.23 9.14
C GLU A 104 8.02 9.13 10.22
N ASP A 105 6.84 8.79 10.77
CA ASP A 105 6.71 7.91 11.92
C ASP A 105 7.16 6.46 11.62
N PHE A 106 6.86 5.94 10.43
CA PHE A 106 7.10 4.52 10.09
C PHE A 106 8.32 4.28 9.21
N PHE A 107 8.81 5.28 8.47
CA PHE A 107 9.92 5.12 7.52
C PHE A 107 11.07 6.09 7.76
N ALA A 108 10.99 6.95 8.78
CA ALA A 108 12.01 7.96 9.12
C ALA A 108 12.35 8.87 7.92
N PHE A 109 11.33 9.22 7.12
CA PHE A 109 11.50 10.18 6.04
C PHE A 109 11.50 11.60 6.58
N GLU A 110 12.24 12.49 5.91
CA GLU A 110 12.10 13.93 6.12
C GLU A 110 10.77 14.42 5.54
N ALA A 111 10.23 15.50 6.09
CA ALA A 111 9.02 16.15 5.59
C ALA A 111 9.25 16.72 4.18
N LEU A 112 8.27 16.56 3.29
CA LEU A 112 8.29 17.22 1.98
C LEU A 112 7.57 18.57 2.01
N HIS A 113 6.77 18.82 3.04
CA HIS A 113 5.95 20.02 3.21
C HIS A 113 4.97 20.25 2.04
N LEU A 114 4.51 19.17 1.41
CA LEU A 114 3.45 19.22 0.41
C LEU A 114 2.10 19.42 1.10
N LYS A 115 1.24 20.18 0.43
CA LYS A 115 -0.15 20.42 0.86
C LYS A 115 -1.01 19.21 0.50
N ASP A 116 -2.14 19.08 1.19
CA ASP A 116 -3.12 18.03 0.92
C ASP A 116 -3.55 17.95 -0.55
N VAL A 117 -3.65 19.09 -1.23
CA VAL A 117 -4.01 19.17 -2.66
C VAL A 117 -2.93 18.53 -3.56
N GLU A 118 -1.65 18.71 -3.21
CA GLU A 118 -0.52 18.11 -3.94
C GLU A 118 -0.51 16.60 -3.71
N TRP A 119 -0.72 16.15 -2.47
CA TRP A 119 -0.85 14.73 -2.16
C TRP A 119 -2.05 14.06 -2.84
N ASN A 120 -3.20 14.74 -2.92
CA ASN A 120 -4.35 14.27 -3.70
C ASN A 120 -3.99 14.07 -5.17
N THR A 121 -3.21 14.99 -5.75
CA THR A 121 -2.75 14.86 -7.14
C THR A 121 -1.86 13.63 -7.32
N VAL A 122 -0.93 13.40 -6.39
CA VAL A 122 -0.09 12.18 -6.37
C VAL A 122 -0.96 10.92 -6.27
N ILE A 123 -1.89 10.86 -5.33
CA ILE A 123 -2.82 9.74 -5.14
C ILE A 123 -3.60 9.45 -6.43
N ASN A 124 -4.11 10.48 -7.10
CA ASN A 124 -4.84 10.33 -8.35
C ASN A 124 -3.95 9.75 -9.47
N CYS A 125 -2.71 10.22 -9.60
CA CYS A 125 -1.72 9.65 -10.54
C CYS A 125 -1.36 8.18 -10.22
N MET A 126 -1.49 7.77 -8.95
CA MET A 126 -1.33 6.38 -8.49
C MET A 126 -2.58 5.51 -8.67
N GLY A 127 -3.76 6.13 -8.77
CA GLY A 127 -5.07 5.50 -8.88
C GLY A 127 -5.49 5.16 -10.31
N ASN A 128 -4.93 5.82 -11.32
CA ASN A 128 -5.23 5.55 -12.72
C ASN A 128 -4.70 4.17 -13.15
N LYS A 129 -5.62 3.19 -13.20
CA LYS A 129 -5.59 1.98 -14.02
C LYS A 129 -6.95 1.80 -14.66
#